data_AF-A0A2E8UI74-F1
#
_entry.id   AF-A0A2E8UI74-F1
#
_cell.length_a   1.000
_cell.length_b   1.000
_cell.length_c   1.000
_cell.angle_alpha   90.00
_cell.angle_beta   90.00
_cell.angle_gamma   90.00
#
_symmetry.space_group_name_H-M   'P 1'
#
loop_
_entity.id
_entity.type
_entity.pdbx_description
1 polymer ?
#
loop_
_entity_poly.entity_id
_entity_poly.type
_entity_poly.pdbx_seq_one_letter_code
_entity_poly.pdbx_strand_id
1 'polypeptide(L)'
;MIDRSRITQSELDALLGKSQESTISSNSEQFYNRFITRVLLILAIWIIRIIVVSFFPDYHMISRAEHKLLSSEITDFLFIMRVSLFLVVAGIYFASFYTRKFFPQINAFTIVVVSCLIWSDFEMYILDNLRDLTLASLSMIGLRFVALTLLILNFVELQKRGYKI
;
A
#
# COMPACT_ATOMS: atom_id res chain seq x y z
N MET A 1 14.79 43.48 -49.03
CA MET A 1 15.63 43.04 -47.90
C MET A 1 14.75 42.16 -47.04
N ILE A 2 14.88 40.84 -47.16
CA ILE A 2 13.96 39.89 -46.50
C ILE A 2 14.45 39.70 -45.06
N ASP A 3 13.61 40.09 -44.11
CA ASP A 3 13.88 40.00 -42.68
C ASP A 3 13.90 38.53 -42.26
N ARG A 4 15.10 37.98 -42.02
CA ARG A 4 15.27 36.61 -41.52
C ARG A 4 14.88 36.63 -40.05
N SER A 5 13.65 36.20 -39.74
CA SER A 5 13.19 36.07 -38.35
C SER A 5 14.19 35.22 -37.56
N ARG A 6 14.76 35.81 -36.51
CA ARG A 6 15.60 35.11 -35.53
C ARG A 6 14.68 34.24 -34.68
N ILE A 7 14.33 33.07 -35.20
CA ILE A 7 13.61 32.06 -34.41
C ILE A 7 14.54 31.61 -33.28
N THR A 8 14.10 31.82 -32.05
CA THR A 8 14.87 31.49 -30.85
C THR A 8 14.87 29.97 -30.65
N GLN A 9 15.97 29.38 -30.15
CA GLN A 9 16.08 27.93 -29.90
C GLN A 9 14.91 27.40 -29.05
N SER A 10 14.42 28.20 -28.10
CA SER A 10 13.25 27.87 -27.28
C SER A 10 11.94 27.78 -28.06
N GLU A 11 11.76 28.58 -29.11
CA GLU A 11 10.56 28.54 -29.96
C GLU A 11 10.64 27.38 -30.96
N LEU A 12 11.85 27.06 -31.44
CA LEU A 12 12.09 25.89 -32.27
C LEU A 12 11.88 24.58 -31.49
N ASP A 13 12.31 24.51 -30.23
CA ASP A 13 12.05 23.37 -29.33
C ASP A 13 10.58 23.26 -28.91
N ALA A 14 9.86 24.38 -28.85
CA ALA A 14 8.40 24.38 -28.66
C ALA A 14 7.67 23.87 -29.90
N LEU A 15 8.10 24.25 -31.10
CA LEU A 15 7.56 23.77 -32.37
C LEU A 15 7.87 22.28 -32.64
N LEU A 16 9.05 21.81 -32.21
CA LEU A 16 9.47 20.41 -32.33
C LEU A 16 8.90 19.51 -31.21
N GLY A 17 8.15 20.07 -30.26
CA GLY A 17 7.53 19.31 -29.15
C GLY A 17 8.51 18.72 -28.13
N LYS A 18 9.81 19.03 -28.24
CA LYS A 18 10.90 18.43 -27.45
C LYS A 18 10.82 18.83 -25.97
N SER A 19 10.37 20.07 -25.71
CA SER A 19 10.09 20.56 -24.35
C SER A 19 8.90 19.83 -23.70
N GLN A 20 7.90 19.42 -24.48
CA GLN A 20 6.74 18.68 -23.99
C GLN A 20 7.12 17.23 -23.67
N GLU A 21 7.96 16.61 -24.48
CA GLU A 21 8.44 15.24 -24.29
C GLU A 21 9.31 15.09 -23.02
N SER A 22 10.24 16.02 -22.77
CA SER A 22 11.06 16.03 -21.55
C SER A 22 10.25 16.32 -20.27
N THR A 23 9.21 17.15 -20.39
CA THR A 23 8.35 17.51 -19.25
C THR A 23 7.38 16.38 -18.90
N ILE A 24 6.88 15.64 -19.90
CA ILE A 24 6.04 14.45 -19.69
C ILE A 24 6.86 13.29 -19.12
N SER A 25 8.08 13.06 -19.64
CA SER A 25 8.99 12.02 -19.14
C SER A 25 9.35 12.25 -17.67
N SER A 26 9.80 13.45 -17.30
CA SER A 26 10.19 13.76 -15.91
C SER A 26 9.01 13.66 -14.92
N ASN A 27 7.81 14.10 -15.30
CA ASN A 27 6.59 13.93 -14.47
C ASN A 27 6.13 12.47 -14.36
N SER A 28 6.46 11.63 -15.34
CA SER A 28 6.15 10.20 -15.32
C SER A 28 7.11 9.43 -14.40
N GLU A 29 8.40 9.78 -14.42
CA GLU A 29 9.43 9.17 -13.58
C GLU A 29 9.30 9.59 -12.11
N GLN A 30 9.05 10.88 -11.84
CA GLN A 30 8.81 11.34 -10.47
C GLN A 30 7.59 10.65 -9.83
N PHE A 31 6.55 10.42 -10.63
CA PHE A 31 5.39 9.65 -10.18
C PHE A 31 5.73 8.20 -9.90
N TYR A 32 6.46 7.55 -10.81
CA TYR A 32 6.88 6.16 -10.63
C TYR A 32 7.73 6.00 -9.36
N ASN A 33 8.67 6.91 -9.12
CA ASN A 33 9.50 6.90 -7.91
C ASN A 33 8.67 7.13 -6.64
N ARG A 34 7.77 8.12 -6.62
CA ARG A 34 6.89 8.36 -5.45
C ARG A 34 5.97 7.17 -5.19
N PHE A 35 5.45 6.56 -6.26
CA PHE A 35 4.59 5.40 -6.18
C PHE A 35 5.36 4.19 -5.61
N ILE A 36 6.56 3.89 -6.12
CA ILE A 36 7.42 2.83 -5.59
C ILE A 36 7.75 3.07 -4.12
N THR A 37 8.10 4.29 -3.73
CA THR A 37 8.38 4.61 -2.33
C THR A 37 7.20 4.29 -1.44
N ARG A 38 5.96 4.60 -1.84
CA ARG A 38 4.77 4.25 -1.05
C ARG A 38 4.53 2.75 -0.97
N VAL A 39 4.75 2.01 -2.06
CA VAL A 39 4.64 0.54 -2.06
C VAL A 39 5.71 -0.09 -1.16
N LEU A 40 6.94 0.40 -1.22
CA LEU A 40 8.02 -0.04 -0.33
C LEU A 40 7.70 0.27 1.13
N LEU A 41 7.10 1.43 1.43
CA LEU A 41 6.64 1.75 2.78
C LEU A 41 5.54 0.79 3.26
N ILE A 42 4.57 0.46 2.41
CA ILE A 42 3.53 -0.54 2.73
C ILE A 42 4.18 -1.91 3.03
N LEU A 43 5.11 -2.36 2.18
CA LEU A 43 5.85 -3.61 2.39
C LEU A 43 6.67 -3.58 3.69
N ALA A 44 7.37 -2.47 3.97
CA ALA A 44 8.15 -2.31 5.18
C ALA A 44 7.27 -2.39 6.43
N ILE A 45 6.12 -1.70 6.44
CA ILE A 45 5.14 -1.76 7.55
C ILE A 45 4.69 -3.21 7.78
N TRP A 46 4.44 -3.96 6.70
CA TRP A 46 4.02 -5.35 6.80
C TRP A 46 5.12 -6.31 7.25
N ILE A 47 6.37 -6.11 6.80
CA ILE A 47 7.52 -6.90 7.27
C ILE A 47 7.74 -6.65 8.77
N ILE A 48 7.72 -5.38 9.19
CA ILE A 48 7.80 -5.01 10.61
C ILE A 48 6.70 -5.72 11.40
N ARG A 49 5.47 -5.80 10.88
CA ARG A 49 4.39 -6.55 11.51
C ARG A 49 4.72 -8.04 11.68
N ILE A 50 5.17 -8.71 10.61
CA ILE A 50 5.52 -10.14 10.67
C ILE A 50 6.58 -10.37 11.75
N ILE A 51 7.61 -9.51 11.79
CA ILE A 51 8.68 -9.57 12.79
C ILE A 51 8.12 -9.35 14.20
N VAL A 52 7.32 -8.29 14.42
CA VAL A 52 6.75 -8.00 15.74
C VAL A 52 5.85 -9.12 16.24
N VAL A 53 5.03 -9.72 15.37
CA VAL A 53 4.17 -10.85 15.75
C VAL A 53 4.99 -12.10 16.05
N SER A 54 6.08 -12.36 15.31
CA SER A 54 6.96 -13.51 15.56
C SER A 54 7.80 -13.36 16.82
N PHE A 55 8.30 -12.17 17.15
CA PHE A 55 9.20 -11.95 18.29
C PHE A 55 8.49 -11.54 19.59
N PHE A 56 7.35 -10.85 19.48
CA PHE A 56 6.55 -10.42 20.62
C PHE A 56 5.10 -10.87 20.45
N PRO A 57 4.85 -12.18 20.53
CA PRO A 57 3.50 -12.70 20.39
C PRO A 57 2.62 -12.11 21.52
N ASP A 58 3.19 -11.81 22.70
CA ASP A 58 2.57 -11.15 23.87
C ASP A 58 1.72 -9.90 23.55
N TYR A 59 2.09 -9.06 22.57
CA TYR A 59 1.29 -7.86 22.21
C TYR A 59 0.09 -8.15 21.29
N HIS A 60 0.01 -9.35 20.73
CA HIS A 60 -1.17 -9.92 20.07
C HIS A 60 -1.88 -10.97 20.96
N MET A 61 -1.22 -11.37 22.05
CA MET A 61 -1.57 -12.48 22.96
C MET A 61 -2.27 -12.03 24.25
N ILE A 62 -2.67 -10.77 24.39
CA ILE A 62 -3.64 -10.43 25.46
C ILE A 62 -4.92 -11.28 25.29
N SER A 63 -5.26 -11.62 24.04
CA SER A 63 -6.30 -12.59 23.72
C SER A 63 -5.94 -14.06 23.98
N ARG A 64 -4.65 -14.39 24.18
CA ARG A 64 -4.19 -15.73 24.59
C ARG A 64 -4.29 -15.97 26.10
N ALA A 65 -4.28 -14.92 26.92
CA ALA A 65 -4.22 -15.08 28.38
C ALA A 65 -5.60 -15.36 29.00
N GLU A 66 -6.66 -14.69 28.54
CA GLU A 66 -7.98 -14.80 29.17
C GLU A 66 -8.94 -15.76 28.45
N HIS A 67 -8.89 -15.83 27.12
CA HIS A 67 -9.85 -16.63 26.34
C HIS A 67 -9.21 -17.87 25.72
N LYS A 68 -9.21 -18.95 26.52
CA LYS A 68 -8.92 -20.35 26.17
C LYS A 68 -9.90 -20.94 25.11
N LEU A 69 -10.34 -20.14 24.14
CA LEU A 69 -11.41 -20.46 23.17
C LEU A 69 -10.89 -21.12 21.89
N LEU A 70 -9.60 -20.96 21.56
CA LEU A 70 -8.97 -21.58 20.39
C LEU A 70 -7.66 -22.28 20.78
N SER A 71 -7.47 -23.52 20.28
CA SER A 71 -6.21 -24.25 20.42
C SER A 71 -5.07 -23.45 19.78
N SER A 72 -3.88 -23.49 20.40
CA SER A 72 -2.65 -22.86 19.87
C SER A 72 -2.41 -23.19 18.39
N GLU A 73 -2.75 -24.41 17.99
CA GLU A 73 -2.57 -24.93 16.63
C GLU A 73 -3.46 -24.20 15.60
N ILE A 74 -4.69 -23.85 16.00
CA ILE A 74 -5.63 -23.13 15.12
C ILE A 74 -5.22 -21.66 14.98
N THR A 75 -4.69 -21.06 16.06
CA THR A 75 -4.19 -19.68 16.03
C THR A 75 -2.96 -19.54 15.14
N ASP A 76 -2.01 -20.48 15.22
CA ASP A 76 -0.82 -20.48 14.38
C ASP A 76 -1.19 -20.72 12.91
N PHE A 77 -2.16 -21.61 12.65
CA PHE A 77 -2.73 -21.81 11.31
C PHE A 77 -3.38 -20.53 10.75
N LEU A 78 -4.19 -19.82 11.55
CA LEU A 78 -4.80 -18.56 11.14
C LEU A 78 -3.77 -17.47 10.85
N PHE A 79 -2.69 -17.40 11.64
CA PHE A 79 -1.59 -16.48 11.38
C PHE A 79 -0.91 -16.79 10.04
N ILE A 80 -0.59 -18.06 9.78
CA ILE A 80 0.01 -18.51 8.52
C ILE A 80 -0.91 -18.18 7.33
N MET A 81 -2.21 -18.44 7.45
CA MET A 81 -3.20 -18.12 6.41
C MET A 81 -3.30 -16.63 6.12
N ARG A 82 -3.19 -15.77 7.14
CA ARG A 82 -3.21 -14.31 6.96
C ARG A 82 -1.94 -13.80 6.28
N VAL A 83 -0.77 -14.35 6.66
CA VAL A 83 0.51 -14.02 6.01
C VAL A 83 0.55 -14.52 4.57
N SER A 84 0.05 -15.73 4.30
CA SER A 84 -0.01 -16.28 2.94
C SER A 84 -0.94 -15.48 2.04
N LEU A 85 -2.12 -15.10 2.53
CA LEU A 85 -3.05 -14.24 1.80
C LEU A 85 -2.41 -12.88 1.48
N PHE A 86 -1.71 -12.28 2.44
CA PHE A 86 -0.99 -11.03 2.19
C PHE A 86 0.09 -11.18 1.12
N LEU A 87 0.89 -12.25 1.18
CA LEU A 87 1.93 -12.53 0.17
C LEU A 87 1.34 -12.72 -1.23
N VAL A 88 0.22 -13.45 -1.35
CA VAL A 88 -0.46 -13.66 -2.63
C VAL A 88 -0.97 -12.33 -3.19
N VAL A 89 -1.65 -11.53 -2.37
CA VAL A 89 -2.17 -10.21 -2.80
C VAL A 89 -1.03 -9.26 -3.18
N ALA A 90 0.04 -9.21 -2.39
CA ALA A 90 1.22 -8.41 -2.69
C ALA A 90 1.90 -8.85 -4.01
N GLY A 91 1.99 -10.17 -4.25
CA GLY A 91 2.51 -10.73 -5.49
C GLY A 91 1.67 -10.34 -6.71
N ILE A 92 0.34 -10.46 -6.61
CA ILE A 92 -0.60 -10.03 -7.66
C ILE A 92 -0.47 -8.52 -7.91
N TYR A 93 -0.36 -7.72 -6.83
CA TYR A 93 -0.20 -6.28 -6.92
C TYR A 93 1.10 -5.89 -7.64
N PHE A 94 2.22 -6.51 -7.28
CA PHE A 94 3.52 -6.27 -7.91
C PHE A 94 3.56 -6.72 -9.37
N ALA A 95 2.96 -7.89 -9.68
CA ALA A 95 2.85 -8.39 -11.04
C ALA A 95 1.98 -7.46 -11.91
N SER A 96 0.86 -6.96 -11.37
CA SER A 96 -0.01 -6.00 -12.06
C SER A 96 0.68 -4.65 -12.28
N PHE A 97 1.51 -4.21 -11.34
CA PHE A 97 2.34 -3.02 -11.50
C PHE A 97 3.38 -3.18 -12.62
N TYR A 98 4.09 -4.31 -12.65
CA TYR A 98 5.10 -4.58 -13.68
C TYR A 98 4.49 -4.70 -15.08
N THR A 99 3.38 -5.41 -15.20
CA THR A 99 2.68 -5.59 -16.48
C THR A 99 1.87 -4.38 -16.93
N ARG A 100 1.70 -3.37 -16.05
CA ARG A 100 0.87 -2.15 -16.24
C ARG A 100 -0.58 -2.44 -16.65
N LYS A 101 -1.02 -3.70 -16.59
CA LYS A 101 -2.36 -4.15 -16.95
C LYS A 101 -3.21 -4.28 -15.69
N PHE A 102 -4.44 -3.78 -15.77
CA PHE A 102 -5.44 -3.85 -14.69
C PHE A 102 -4.99 -3.27 -13.34
N PHE A 103 -3.94 -2.46 -13.34
CA PHE A 103 -3.35 -1.89 -12.12
C PHE A 103 -4.35 -1.09 -11.25
N PRO A 104 -5.24 -0.25 -11.82
CA PRO A 104 -6.27 0.45 -11.04
C PRO A 104 -7.25 -0.50 -10.33
N GLN A 105 -7.66 -1.57 -11.03
CA GLN A 105 -8.61 -2.55 -10.51
C GLN A 105 -7.99 -3.39 -9.41
N ILE A 106 -6.75 -3.85 -9.60
CA ILE A 106 -6.00 -4.61 -8.59
C ILE A 106 -5.70 -3.73 -7.37
N ASN A 107 -5.42 -2.43 -7.56
CA ASN A 107 -5.23 -1.51 -6.44
C ASN A 107 -6.53 -1.32 -5.64
N ALA A 108 -7.67 -1.17 -6.30
CA ALA A 108 -8.98 -1.12 -5.63
C ALA A 108 -9.27 -2.43 -4.88
N PHE A 109 -9.04 -3.58 -5.50
CA PHE A 109 -9.20 -4.89 -4.87
C PHE A 109 -8.31 -5.04 -3.63
N THR A 110 -7.05 -4.59 -3.72
CA THR A 110 -6.10 -4.64 -2.59
C THR A 110 -6.57 -3.79 -1.41
N ILE A 111 -7.16 -2.62 -1.66
CA ILE A 111 -7.76 -1.79 -0.60
C ILE A 111 -8.88 -2.53 0.11
N VAL A 112 -9.78 -3.19 -0.65
CA VAL A 112 -10.88 -3.96 -0.06
C VAL A 112 -10.35 -5.09 0.81
N VAL A 113 -9.39 -5.87 0.31
CA VAL A 113 -8.80 -6.99 1.06
C VAL A 113 -8.12 -6.50 2.35
N VAL A 114 -7.33 -5.43 2.28
CA VAL A 114 -6.67 -4.85 3.47
C VAL A 114 -7.70 -4.30 4.46
N SER A 115 -8.80 -3.70 3.99
CA SER A 115 -9.89 -3.24 4.85
C SER A 115 -10.57 -4.40 5.58
N CYS A 116 -10.83 -5.51 4.89
CA CYS A 116 -11.40 -6.71 5.51
C CYS A 116 -10.45 -7.31 6.56
N LEU A 117 -9.14 -7.34 6.29
CA LEU A 117 -8.14 -7.78 7.25
C LEU A 117 -8.14 -6.91 8.51
N ILE A 118 -8.18 -5.58 8.34
CA ILE A 118 -8.26 -4.64 9.46
C ILE A 118 -9.54 -4.87 10.27
N TRP A 119 -10.69 -5.04 9.61
CA TRP A 119 -11.96 -5.32 10.27
C TRP A 119 -11.94 -6.61 11.09
N SER A 120 -11.45 -7.71 10.52
CA SER A 120 -11.33 -9.00 11.21
C SER A 120 -10.44 -8.91 12.44
N ASP A 121 -9.40 -8.07 12.40
CA ASP A 121 -8.56 -7.81 13.56
C ASP A 121 -9.30 -6.96 14.62
N PHE A 122 -10.04 -5.93 14.22
CA PHE A 122 -10.86 -5.12 15.13
C PHE A 122 -11.92 -5.90 15.88
N GLU A 123 -12.62 -6.81 15.20
CA GLU A 123 -13.62 -7.69 15.81
C GLU A 123 -13.01 -8.48 16.97
N MET A 124 -11.80 -9.02 16.78
CA MET A 124 -11.08 -9.74 17.82
C MET A 124 -10.69 -8.85 19.01
N TYR A 125 -10.28 -7.60 18.78
CA TYR A 125 -9.94 -6.66 19.86
C TYR A 125 -11.17 -6.15 20.63
N ILE A 126 -12.31 -5.98 19.97
CA ILE A 126 -13.55 -5.54 20.64
C ILE A 126 -14.08 -6.65 21.55
N LEU A 127 -13.97 -7.91 21.12
CA LEU A 127 -14.38 -9.07 21.90
C LEU A 127 -13.50 -9.31 23.14
N ASP A 128 -12.22 -8.91 23.09
CA ASP A 128 -11.21 -9.17 24.13
C ASP A 128 -11.18 -8.12 25.26
N ASN A 129 -12.25 -7.32 25.40
CA ASN A 129 -12.44 -6.28 26.41
C ASN A 129 -11.43 -5.11 26.28
N LEU A 130 -11.94 -3.90 25.99
CA LEU A 130 -11.15 -2.68 25.70
C LEU A 130 -10.19 -2.21 26.81
N ARG A 131 -10.19 -2.87 27.97
CA ARG A 131 -9.47 -2.48 29.18
C ARG A 131 -7.98 -2.84 29.17
N ASP A 132 -7.60 -3.88 28.43
CA ASP A 132 -6.20 -4.31 28.30
C ASP A 132 -5.52 -3.78 27.03
N LEU A 133 -6.05 -2.70 26.44
CA LEU A 133 -5.41 -2.03 25.32
C LEU A 133 -4.09 -1.38 25.74
N THR A 134 -2.99 -2.10 25.54
CA THR A 134 -1.64 -1.55 25.66
C THR A 134 -1.36 -0.54 24.54
N LEU A 135 -0.50 0.46 24.83
CA LEU A 135 -0.08 1.46 23.82
C LEU A 135 0.54 0.79 22.57
N ALA A 136 1.15 -0.38 22.75
CA ALA A 136 1.75 -1.19 21.69
C ALA A 136 0.70 -1.80 20.73
N SER A 137 -0.42 -2.32 21.25
CA SER A 137 -1.49 -2.87 20.40
C SER A 137 -2.19 -1.76 19.60
N LEU A 138 -2.41 -0.60 20.22
CA LEU A 138 -2.93 0.60 19.56
C LEU A 138 -2.00 1.06 18.42
N SER A 139 -0.68 1.06 18.66
CA SER A 139 0.32 1.39 17.64
C SER A 139 0.29 0.40 16.47
N MET A 140 0.14 -0.90 16.74
CA MET A 140 0.01 -1.92 15.70
C MET A 140 -1.23 -1.74 14.82
N ILE A 141 -2.37 -1.34 15.41
CA ILE A 141 -3.58 -0.98 14.66
C ILE A 141 -3.35 0.29 13.84
N GLY A 142 -2.74 1.31 14.44
CA GLY A 142 -2.43 2.58 13.76
C GLY A 142 -1.57 2.39 12.51
N LEU A 143 -0.55 1.53 12.58
CA LEU A 143 0.29 1.20 11.42
C LEU A 143 -0.51 0.62 10.25
N ARG A 144 -1.60 -0.13 10.51
CA ARG A 144 -2.47 -0.67 9.46
C ARG A 144 -3.28 0.42 8.77
N PHE A 145 -3.76 1.41 9.52
CA PHE A 145 -4.40 2.58 8.93
C PHE A 145 -3.44 3.38 8.08
N VAL A 146 -2.18 3.54 8.51
CA VAL A 146 -1.15 4.21 7.69
C VAL A 146 -0.96 3.47 6.35
N ALA A 147 -0.82 2.14 6.37
CA ALA A 147 -0.72 1.34 5.15
C ALA A 147 -1.96 1.46 4.25
N LEU A 148 -3.16 1.47 4.83
CA LEU A 148 -4.41 1.68 4.11
C LEU A 148 -4.49 3.08 3.49
N THR A 149 -4.11 4.12 4.24
CA THR A 149 -4.04 5.49 3.74
C THR A 149 -3.06 5.58 2.56
N LEU A 150 -1.89 4.94 2.64
CA LEU A 150 -0.94 4.89 1.52
C LEU A 150 -1.53 4.21 0.27
N LEU A 151 -2.29 3.12 0.43
CA LEU A 151 -2.99 2.46 -0.69
C LEU A 151 -4.08 3.36 -1.30
N ILE A 152 -4.83 4.09 -0.48
CA ILE A 152 -5.85 5.05 -0.94
C ILE A 152 -5.17 6.21 -1.67
N LEU A 153 -4.04 6.72 -1.16
CA LEU A 153 -3.26 7.76 -1.87
C LEU A 153 -2.80 7.27 -3.24
N ASN A 154 -2.36 6.01 -3.33
CA ASN A 154 -2.03 5.38 -4.61
C ASN A 154 -3.24 5.30 -5.54
N PHE A 155 -4.42 4.93 -5.02
CA PHE A 155 -5.66 4.89 -5.80
C PHE A 155 -6.05 6.27 -6.36
N VAL A 156 -6.06 7.29 -5.50
CA VAL A 156 -6.41 8.66 -5.87
C VAL A 156 -5.44 9.20 -6.93
N GLU A 157 -4.15 8.88 -6.82
CA GLU A 157 -3.16 9.32 -7.80
C GLU A 157 -3.31 8.64 -9.16
N LEU A 158 -3.74 7.37 -9.19
CA LEU A 158 -4.10 6.68 -10.43
C LEU A 158 -5.34 7.29 -11.07
N GLN A 159 -6.36 7.60 -10.29
CA GLN A 159 -7.59 8.22 -10.80
C GLN A 159 -7.32 9.63 -11.35
N LYS A 160 -6.48 10.44 -10.69
CA LYS A 160 -6.05 11.76 -11.18
C LYS A 160 -5.34 11.70 -12.54
N ARG A 161 -4.72 10.58 -12.89
CA ARG A 161 -4.05 10.36 -14.19
C ARG A 161 -4.98 9.80 -15.28
N GLY A 162 -6.28 9.66 -15.00
CA GLY A 162 -7.29 9.27 -15.98
C GLY A 162 -7.37 7.77 -16.26
N TYR A 163 -6.79 6.93 -15.40
CA TYR A 163 -6.97 5.49 -15.51
C TYR A 163 -8.43 5.13 -15.20
N LYS A 164 -9.11 4.48 -16.14
CA LYS A 164 -10.45 3.92 -15.93
C LYS A 164 -10.36 2.67 -15.05
N ILE A 165 -11.24 2.59 -14.07
CA ILE A 165 -11.43 1.44 -13.17
C ILE A 165 -12.37 0.45 -13.87
#